data_AF-A0A7K7KFH9-F1
#
_entry.id   AF-A0A7K7KFH9-F1
#
_cell.length_a   1.000
_cell.length_b   1.000
_cell.length_c   1.000
_cell.angle_alpha   90.00
_cell.angle_beta   90.00
_cell.angle_gamma   90.00
#
_symmetry.space_group_name_H-M   'P 1'
#
loop_
_entity.id
_entity.type
_entity.pdbx_description
1 polymer ?
#
loop_
_entity_poly.entity_id
_entity_poly.type
_entity_poly.pdbx_seq_one_letter_code
_entity_poly.pdbx_strand_id
1 'polypeptide(L)'
;ALLVALVVLGAPPAAGAELSGVFQYLAKGECSFINGTEKVRFVERHIYNRDQYLMFDSDVGHFVGFTTLGERNAKRWNSDPAIMEDRRTAVDRCRHNYEVICPFIVERRGER
;
A
#
# COMPACT_ATOMS: atom_id res chain seq x y z
N ALA A 1 -42.58 -19.06 -26.33
CA ALA A 1 -42.57 -20.43 -25.78
C ALA A 1 -41.17 -20.88 -25.35
N LEU A 2 -40.13 -20.78 -26.20
CA LEU A 2 -38.74 -21.17 -25.86
C LEU A 2 -38.11 -20.42 -24.66
N LEU A 3 -38.42 -19.13 -24.48
CA LEU A 3 -37.90 -18.34 -23.36
C LEU A 3 -38.39 -18.81 -21.97
N VAL A 4 -39.57 -19.44 -21.90
CA VAL A 4 -40.13 -19.92 -20.61
C VAL A 4 -39.54 -21.28 -20.22
N ALA A 5 -39.09 -22.08 -21.19
CA ALA A 5 -38.53 -23.42 -20.93
C ALA A 5 -37.15 -23.39 -20.25
N LEU A 6 -36.39 -22.30 -20.40
CA LEU A 6 -35.06 -22.16 -19.77
C LEU A 6 -35.12 -22.01 -18.24
N VAL A 7 -36.19 -21.40 -17.71
CA VAL A 7 -36.37 -21.22 -16.26
C VAL A 7 -36.78 -22.54 -15.57
N VAL A 8 -37.48 -23.43 -16.31
CA VAL A 8 -37.99 -24.72 -15.78
C VAL A 8 -36.90 -25.78 -15.61
N LEU A 9 -35.80 -25.70 -16.37
CA LEU A 9 -34.71 -26.69 -16.33
C LEU A 9 -33.73 -26.50 -15.17
N GLY A 10 -33.92 -25.50 -14.30
CA GLY A 10 -33.02 -25.26 -13.17
C GLY A 10 -31.57 -25.02 -13.58
N ALA A 11 -31.33 -24.62 -14.84
CA ALA A 11 -30.02 -24.22 -15.29
C ALA A 11 -29.65 -22.96 -14.48
N PRO A 12 -28.65 -23.02 -13.59
CA PRO A 12 -28.22 -21.82 -12.90
C PRO A 12 -27.85 -20.79 -13.98
N PRO A 13 -28.26 -19.51 -13.82
CA PRO A 13 -27.71 -18.45 -14.66
C PRO A 13 -26.20 -18.63 -14.65
N ALA A 14 -25.57 -18.64 -15.83
CA ALA A 14 -24.18 -19.06 -16.02
C ALA A 14 -23.30 -18.55 -14.87
N ALA A 15 -22.92 -19.47 -13.98
CA ALA A 15 -22.31 -19.18 -12.68
C ALA A 15 -20.93 -18.50 -12.77
N GLY A 16 -20.45 -18.20 -13.99
CA GLY A 16 -19.15 -17.61 -14.25
C GLY A 16 -19.12 -16.08 -14.15
N ALA A 17 -20.24 -15.36 -14.31
CA ALA A 17 -20.25 -13.90 -14.30
C ALA A 17 -20.70 -13.29 -12.96
N GLU A 18 -21.65 -13.94 -12.27
CA GLU A 18 -22.30 -13.39 -11.07
C GLU A 18 -21.48 -13.55 -9.77
N LEU A 19 -20.39 -14.33 -9.81
CA LEU A 19 -19.46 -14.52 -8.68
C LEU A 19 -18.06 -13.94 -8.95
N SER A 20 -17.88 -13.16 -10.02
CA SER A 20 -16.58 -12.56 -10.30
C SER A 20 -16.35 -11.36 -9.39
N GLY A 21 -15.28 -11.43 -8.59
CA GLY A 21 -14.87 -10.37 -7.68
C GLY A 21 -13.35 -10.26 -7.67
N VAL A 22 -12.86 -9.03 -7.52
CA VAL A 22 -11.42 -8.77 -7.36
C VAL A 22 -11.18 -8.34 -5.93
N PHE A 23 -10.25 -9.03 -5.28
CA PHE A 23 -9.67 -8.60 -4.02
C PHE A 23 -8.23 -8.21 -4.28
N GLN A 24 -7.88 -6.97 -3.93
CA GLN A 24 -6.53 -6.46 -4.04
C GLN A 24 -6.05 -5.92 -2.71
N TYR A 25 -4.82 -6.25 -2.36
CA TYR A 25 -4.08 -5.63 -1.27
C TYR A 25 -2.79 -5.05 -1.82
N LEU A 26 -2.52 -3.78 -1.52
CA LEU A 26 -1.30 -3.08 -1.90
C LEU A 26 -0.67 -2.45 -0.65
N ALA A 27 0.62 -2.72 -0.46
CA ALA A 27 1.46 -1.98 0.47
C ALA A 27 2.44 -1.14 -0.35
N LYS A 28 2.55 0.15 -0.02
CA LYS A 28 3.43 1.11 -0.71
C LYS A 28 4.35 1.78 0.30
N GLY A 29 5.66 1.63 0.13
CA GLY A 29 6.67 2.39 0.85
C GLY A 29 7.26 3.48 -0.06
N GLU A 30 7.15 4.74 0.35
CA GLU A 30 7.60 5.89 -0.43
C GLU A 30 8.66 6.67 0.35
N CYS A 31 9.80 6.93 -0.28
CA CYS A 31 10.84 7.81 0.23
C CYS A 31 10.83 9.11 -0.59
N SER A 32 10.51 10.24 0.04
CA SER A 32 10.57 11.57 -0.58
C SER A 32 11.86 12.27 -0.16
N PHE A 33 12.63 12.72 -1.14
CA PHE A 33 13.94 13.37 -0.95
C PHE A 33 13.81 14.86 -1.33
N ILE A 34 14.05 15.76 -0.38
CA ILE A 34 13.96 17.21 -0.57
C ILE A 34 15.36 17.79 -0.37
N ASN A 35 15.85 18.51 -1.38
CA ASN A 35 17.22 19.02 -1.46
C ASN A 35 18.26 17.90 -1.27
N GLY A 36 18.20 16.87 -2.13
CA GLY A 36 19.01 15.66 -1.98
C GLY A 36 18.58 14.88 -0.75
N THR A 37 19.52 14.56 0.14
CA THR A 37 19.22 13.86 1.39
C THR A 37 19.02 14.81 2.57
N GLU A 38 19.04 16.13 2.43
CA GLU A 38 18.90 17.04 3.58
C GLU A 38 17.64 16.72 4.40
N LYS A 39 16.48 16.68 3.73
CA LYS A 39 15.21 16.27 4.33
C LYS A 39 14.67 15.04 3.60
N VAL A 40 14.43 13.97 4.36
CA VAL A 40 13.89 12.71 3.85
C VAL A 40 12.63 12.36 4.64
N ARG A 41 11.55 12.04 3.92
CA ARG A 41 10.28 11.61 4.50
C ARG A 41 9.93 10.22 4.00
N PHE A 42 9.62 9.32 4.93
CA PHE A 42 9.15 7.97 4.63
C PHE A 42 7.65 7.87 4.89
N VAL A 43 6.91 7.31 3.94
CA VAL A 43 5.48 7.02 4.09
C VAL A 43 5.21 5.57 3.69
N GLU A 44 4.61 4.80 4.60
CA GLU A 44 4.10 3.46 4.34
C GLU A 44 2.57 3.54 4.27
N ARG A 45 1.96 3.04 3.18
CA ARG A 45 0.51 3.02 2.97
C ARG A 45 0.04 1.59 2.76
N HIS A 46 -1.03 1.20 3.44
CA HIS A 46 -1.74 -0.06 3.20
C HIS A 46 -3.12 0.23 2.64
N ILE A 47 -3.40 -0.38 1.48
CA ILE A 47 -4.56 -0.09 0.63
C ILE A 47 -5.25 -1.40 0.33
N TYR A 48 -6.54 -1.49 0.65
CA TYR A 48 -7.41 -2.57 0.19
C TYR A 48 -8.24 -2.06 -0.98
N ASN A 49 -8.15 -2.75 -2.11
CA ASN A 49 -8.71 -2.33 -3.39
C ASN A 49 -8.22 -0.91 -3.75
N ARG A 50 -9.04 0.12 -3.46
CA ARG A 50 -8.71 1.53 -3.72
C ARG A 50 -8.74 2.39 -2.45
N ASP A 51 -9.00 1.78 -1.31
CA ASP A 51 -9.19 2.45 -0.03
C ASP A 51 -7.98 2.23 0.86
N GLN A 52 -7.26 3.32 1.12
CA GLN A 52 -6.20 3.33 2.11
C GLN A 52 -6.82 3.16 3.49
N TYR A 53 -6.45 2.10 4.20
CA TYR A 53 -6.98 1.83 5.53
C TYR A 53 -5.97 2.13 6.66
N LEU A 54 -4.67 2.11 6.37
CA LEU A 54 -3.61 2.32 7.36
C LEU A 54 -2.41 3.04 6.73
N MET A 55 -1.76 3.94 7.47
CA MET A 55 -0.56 4.65 7.03
C MET A 55 0.41 4.88 8.17
N PHE A 56 1.70 4.77 7.91
CA PHE A 56 2.76 5.35 8.72
C PHE A 56 3.38 6.51 7.95
N ASP A 57 3.63 7.61 8.65
CA ASP A 57 4.31 8.78 8.11
C ASP A 57 5.43 9.16 9.08
N SER A 58 6.66 9.27 8.59
CA SER A 58 7.81 9.58 9.43
C SER A 58 7.69 10.93 10.12
N ASP A 59 7.00 11.89 9.51
CA ASP A 59 6.76 13.21 10.10
C ASP A 59 5.75 13.12 11.27
N VAL A 60 4.91 12.09 11.30
CA VAL A 60 3.92 11.82 12.37
C VAL A 60 4.48 10.83 13.41
N GLY A 61 5.35 9.91 13.00
CA GLY A 61 6.09 8.99 13.86
C GLY A 61 5.29 7.79 14.40
N HIS A 62 4.07 7.57 13.91
CA HIS A 62 3.21 6.42 14.26
C HIS A 62 2.18 6.11 13.18
N PHE A 63 1.59 4.91 13.26
CA PHE A 63 0.54 4.48 12.35
C PHE A 63 -0.79 5.17 12.65
N VAL A 64 -1.49 5.59 11.59
CA VAL A 64 -2.83 6.18 11.61
C VAL A 64 -3.76 5.30 10.78
N GLY A 65 -4.88 4.91 11.36
CA GLY A 65 -5.95 4.17 10.69
C GLY A 65 -7.02 5.10 10.14
N PHE A 66 -7.53 4.81 8.93
CA PHE A 66 -8.58 5.60 8.26
C PHE A 66 -9.94 4.89 8.20
N THR A 67 -9.97 3.63 8.62
CA THR A 67 -11.18 2.82 8.73
C THR A 67 -11.16 2.06 10.05
N THR A 68 -12.27 1.44 10.45
CA THR A 68 -12.31 0.60 11.68
C THR A 68 -11.32 -0.57 11.65
N LEU A 69 -10.97 -1.09 10.46
CA LEU A 69 -9.90 -2.09 10.31
C LEU A 69 -8.52 -1.43 10.48
N GLY A 70 -8.36 -0.24 9.91
CA GLY A 70 -7.19 0.62 10.09
C GLY A 70 -6.87 0.93 11.53
N GLU A 71 -7.84 1.46 12.28
CA GLU A 71 -7.66 1.86 13.68
C GLU A 71 -7.24 0.68 14.57
N ARG A 72 -7.84 -0.50 14.34
CA ARG A 72 -7.47 -1.73 15.05
C ARG A 72 -6.02 -2.14 14.77
N ASN A 73 -5.60 -2.08 13.51
CA ASN A 73 -4.22 -2.39 13.13
C ASN A 73 -3.24 -1.33 13.61
N ALA A 74 -3.58 -0.04 13.51
CA ALA A 74 -2.77 1.06 14.04
C ALA A 74 -2.53 0.89 15.54
N LYS A 75 -3.58 0.62 16.32
CA LYS A 75 -3.44 0.36 17.76
C LYS A 75 -2.50 -0.81 18.04
N ARG A 76 -2.65 -1.92 17.31
CA ARG A 76 -1.80 -3.10 17.46
C ARG A 76 -0.33 -2.78 17.16
N TRP A 77 -0.06 -2.18 16.00
CA TRP A 77 1.30 -1.92 15.53
C TRP A 77 2.00 -0.82 16.32
N ASN A 78 1.27 0.23 16.71
CA ASN A 78 1.81 1.29 17.58
C ASN A 78 2.18 0.78 18.98
N SER A 79 1.61 -0.36 19.40
CA SER A 79 1.94 -1.00 20.70
C SER A 79 3.11 -1.97 20.60
N ASP A 80 3.58 -2.30 19.40
CA ASP A 80 4.71 -3.21 19.18
C ASP A 80 6.01 -2.40 19.01
N PRO A 81 6.94 -2.46 19.99
CA PRO A 81 8.15 -1.65 19.94
C PRO A 81 9.07 -2.01 18.78
N ALA A 82 9.13 -3.27 18.37
CA ALA A 82 10.01 -3.71 17.29
C ALA A 82 9.52 -3.17 15.93
N ILE A 83 8.20 -3.18 15.70
CA ILE A 83 7.60 -2.59 14.50
C ILE A 83 7.85 -1.08 14.48
N MET A 84 7.64 -0.42 15.61
CA MET A 84 7.77 1.03 15.71
C MET A 84 9.22 1.52 15.55
N GLU A 85 10.19 0.77 16.06
CA GLU A 85 11.61 1.06 15.88
C GLU A 85 12.01 0.94 14.40
N ASP A 86 11.65 -0.15 13.73
CA ASP A 86 11.96 -0.34 12.31
C ASP A 86 11.29 0.71 11.41
N ARG A 87 10.07 1.15 11.73
CA ARG A 87 9.38 2.18 10.93
C ARG A 87 9.95 3.58 11.16
N ARG A 88 10.32 3.91 12.39
CA ARG A 88 10.95 5.21 12.69
C ARG A 88 12.35 5.32 12.09
N THR A 89 13.08 4.22 11.97
CA THR A 89 14.41 4.17 11.33
C THR A 89 14.35 4.01 9.80
N ALA A 90 13.15 3.89 9.20
CA ALA A 90 12.99 3.73 7.77
C ALA A 90 13.56 4.89 6.94
N VAL A 91 13.63 6.10 7.51
CA VAL A 91 14.24 7.27 6.87
C VAL A 91 15.73 7.07 6.61
N ASP A 92 16.44 6.42 7.54
CA ASP A 92 17.87 6.13 7.36
C ASP A 92 18.07 5.07 6.28
N ARG A 93 17.17 4.08 6.23
CA ARG A 93 17.11 3.11 5.13
C ARG A 93 16.87 3.78 3.78
N CYS A 94 16.00 4.80 3.72
CA CYS A 94 15.78 5.60 2.52
C CYS A 94 17.06 6.33 2.08
N ARG A 95 17.81 6.94 3.01
CA ARG A 95 19.09 7.62 2.72
C ARG A 95 20.11 6.65 2.13
N HIS A 96 20.27 5.49 2.77
CA HIS A 96 21.15 4.44 2.28
C HIS A 96 20.81 4.04 0.83
N ASN A 97 19.53 3.79 0.55
CA ASN A 97 19.09 3.42 -0.79
C ASN A 97 19.30 4.56 -1.80
N TYR A 98 19.12 5.82 -1.40
CA TYR A 98 19.37 6.97 -2.26
C TYR A 98 20.83 7.01 -2.69
N GLU A 99 21.78 6.84 -1.79
CA GLU A 99 23.21 6.83 -2.12
C GLU A 99 23.57 5.72 -3.11
N VAL A 100 22.98 4.54 -2.96
CA VAL A 100 23.21 3.39 -3.86
C VAL A 100 22.57 3.59 -5.24
N ILE A 101 21.38 4.20 -5.29
CA ILE A 101 20.54 4.23 -6.50
C ILE A 101 20.64 5.55 -7.27
N CYS A 102 20.97 6.66 -6.61
CA CYS A 102 21.05 8.01 -7.18
C CYS A 102 21.89 8.07 -8.47
N PRO A 103 23.08 7.43 -8.56
CA PRO A 103 23.89 7.44 -9.79
C PRO A 103 23.17 6.84 -11.01
N PHE A 104 22.27 5.89 -10.78
CA PHE A 104 21.60 5.12 -11.84
C PHE A 104 20.22 5.65 -12.22
N ILE A 105 19.57 6.42 -11.34
CA ILE A 105 18.20 6.93 -11.57
C ILE A 105 18.18 8.45 -11.68
N VAL A 106 18.72 9.16 -10.69
CA VAL A 106 18.60 10.62 -10.60
C VAL A 106 19.67 11.31 -11.44
N GLU A 107 20.92 10.84 -11.34
CA GLU A 107 22.06 11.41 -12.07
C GLU A 107 22.27 10.78 -13.44
N ARG A 108 21.46 9.78 -13.80
CA ARG A 108 21.55 9.11 -15.09
C ARG A 108 21.29 10.11 -16.21
N ARG A 109 22.38 10.56 -16.83
CA ARG A 109 22.34 11.23 -18.13
C ARG A 109 22.07 10.14 -19.16
N GLY A 110 20.91 10.18 -19.79
CA GLY A 110 20.66 9.31 -20.94
C GLY A 110 21.71 9.60 -22.02
N GLU A 111 22.22 8.55 -22.67
CA GLU A 111 22.82 8.70 -23.98
C GLU A 111 21.73 9.31 -24.88
N ARG A 112 21.93 10.55 -25.33
CA ARG A 112 21.17 11.15 -26.42
C ARG A 112 21.78 10.71 -27.73
#